data_AF-A0A4Y7U3Z2-F1
#
_entry.id   AF-A0A4Y7U3Z2-F1
#
_cell.length_a   1.000
_cell.length_b   1.000
_cell.length_c   1.000
_cell.angle_alpha   90.00
_cell.angle_beta   90.00
_cell.angle_gamma   90.00
#
_symmetry.space_group_name_H-M   'P 1'
#
loop_
_entity.id
_entity.type
_entity.pdbx_description
1 polymer ?
#
loop_
_entity_poly.entity_id
_entity_poly.type
_entity_poly.pdbx_seq_one_letter_code
_entity_poly.pdbx_strand_id
1 'polypeptide(L)'
;MKAETKRIAIHDETGLFAGDFVKQNKKDGEYKYLNLSEIDVKALKDSITKENFSGLIIIPKTDDFKELETKVDYISNNSPSISFIENTQDVIASKITKINLEKAKLDTLAIQK
;
A
#
# COMPACT_ATOMS: atom_id res chain seq x y z
N MET A 1 -28.83 6.29 -1.25
CA MET A 1 -27.94 5.68 -2.26
C MET A 1 -26.74 5.15 -1.52
N LYS A 2 -26.45 3.83 -1.54
CA LYS A 2 -25.19 3.33 -0.97
C LYS A 2 -24.10 3.68 -1.98
N ALA A 3 -23.12 4.48 -1.57
CA ALA A 3 -21.94 4.71 -2.38
C ALA A 3 -21.30 3.35 -2.69
N GLU A 4 -21.00 3.07 -3.96
CA GLU A 4 -20.30 1.85 -4.34
C GLU A 4 -18.92 1.83 -3.67
N THR A 5 -18.62 0.77 -2.93
CA THR A 5 -17.31 0.59 -2.29
C THR A 5 -16.23 0.46 -3.37
N LYS A 6 -15.30 1.41 -3.39
CA LYS A 6 -14.16 1.44 -4.30
C LYS A 6 -13.20 0.31 -3.99
N ARG A 7 -12.91 -0.55 -4.97
CA ARG A 7 -11.99 -1.68 -4.80
C ARG A 7 -10.58 -1.25 -5.17
N ILE A 8 -9.65 -1.33 -4.22
CA ILE A 8 -8.26 -0.95 -4.41
C ILE A 8 -7.41 -2.21 -4.39
N ALA A 9 -6.77 -2.52 -5.51
CA ALA A 9 -5.79 -3.58 -5.61
C ALA A 9 -4.47 -3.13 -4.97
N ILE A 10 -3.75 -4.04 -4.31
CA ILE A 10 -2.43 -3.77 -3.75
C ILE A 10 -1.46 -4.81 -4.28
N HIS A 11 -0.41 -4.32 -4.91
CA HIS A 11 0.73 -5.11 -5.32
C HIS A 11 1.94 -4.70 -4.49
N ASP A 12 2.24 -5.49 -3.47
CA ASP A 12 3.32 -5.26 -2.52
C ASP A 12 4.42 -6.31 -2.70
N GLU A 13 5.50 -5.93 -3.38
CA GLU A 13 6.64 -6.81 -3.60
C GLU A 13 7.47 -7.03 -2.33
N THR A 14 7.30 -6.18 -1.31
CA THR A 14 7.99 -6.32 -0.03
C THR A 14 7.30 -7.33 0.89
N GLY A 15 5.99 -7.53 0.72
CA GLY A 15 5.14 -8.34 1.58
C GLY A 15 4.88 -7.74 2.98
N LEU A 16 5.28 -6.49 3.22
CA LEU A 16 5.21 -5.85 4.54
C LEU A 16 4.01 -4.92 4.71
N PHE A 17 3.46 -4.36 3.62
CA PHE A 17 2.45 -3.29 3.66
C PHE A 17 1.04 -3.79 3.35
N ALA A 18 0.87 -4.76 2.45
CA ALA A 18 -0.46 -5.21 2.02
C ALA A 18 -1.37 -5.61 3.20
N GLY A 19 -0.77 -6.20 4.25
CA GLY A 19 -1.50 -6.58 5.46
C GLY A 19 -2.08 -5.39 6.23
N ASP A 20 -1.40 -4.24 6.29
CA ASP A 20 -1.89 -3.05 7.02
C ASP A 20 -3.08 -2.41 6.31
N PHE A 21 -3.08 -2.36 4.98
CA PHE A 21 -4.22 -1.90 4.21
C PHE A 21 -5.43 -2.83 4.31
N VAL A 22 -5.22 -4.15 4.18
CA VAL A 22 -6.32 -5.12 4.27
C VAL A 22 -6.99 -5.07 5.66
N LYS A 23 -6.24 -4.75 6.72
CA LYS A 23 -6.79 -4.54 8.06
C LYS A 23 -7.69 -3.30 8.17
N GLN A 24 -7.52 -2.31 7.31
CA GLN A 24 -8.39 -1.13 7.28
C GLN A 24 -9.75 -1.38 6.62
N ASN A 25 -9.94 -2.56 6.00
CA ASN A 25 -11.20 -2.92 5.38
C ASN A 25 -12.34 -2.91 6.38
N LYS A 26 -13.31 -2.02 6.16
CA LYS A 26 -14.56 -1.94 6.93
C LYS A 26 -15.72 -2.46 6.08
N LYS A 27 -16.69 -3.10 6.75
CA LYS A 27 -17.87 -3.69 6.10
C LYS A 27 -18.77 -2.66 5.41
N ASP A 28 -18.73 -1.42 5.87
CA ASP A 28 -19.42 -0.24 5.30
C ASP A 28 -18.40 0.85 4.88
N GLY A 29 -17.17 0.45 4.55
CA GLY A 29 -16.13 1.37 4.12
C GLY A 29 -16.35 1.89 2.71
N GLU A 30 -15.92 3.13 2.44
CA GLU A 30 -15.86 3.66 1.07
C GLU A 30 -14.83 2.90 0.23
N TYR A 31 -13.77 2.38 0.86
CA TYR A 31 -12.67 1.68 0.19
C TYR A 31 -12.54 0.24 0.69
N LYS A 32 -12.24 -0.66 -0.24
CA LYS A 32 -11.93 -2.07 0.01
C LYS A 32 -10.61 -2.45 -0.63
N TYR A 33 -9.61 -2.67 0.19
CA TYR A 33 -8.26 -3.07 -0.15
C TYR A 33 -8.17 -4.58 -0.35
N LEU A 34 -7.56 -5.01 -1.45
CA LEU A 34 -7.37 -6.40 -1.82
C LEU A 34 -5.87 -6.63 -2.03
N ASN A 35 -5.30 -7.55 -1.27
CA ASN A 35 -3.92 -7.98 -1.51
C ASN A 35 -3.89 -8.85 -2.77
N LEU A 36 -3.26 -8.34 -3.82
CA LEU A 36 -3.05 -9.01 -5.10
C LEU A 36 -1.57 -8.99 -5.48
N SER A 37 -0.69 -9.04 -4.48
CA SER A 37 0.77 -9.06 -4.66
C SER A 37 1.25 -10.31 -5.41
N GLU A 38 0.46 -11.38 -5.41
CA GLU A 38 0.72 -12.59 -6.20
C GLU A 38 0.41 -12.41 -7.70
N ILE A 39 -0.32 -11.35 -8.08
CA ILE A 39 -0.72 -11.06 -9.45
C ILE A 39 0.24 -10.02 -10.04
N ASP A 40 0.68 -10.25 -11.28
CA ASP A 40 1.55 -9.32 -12.00
C ASP A 40 0.91 -7.92 -12.16
N VAL A 41 1.69 -6.87 -11.96
CA VAL A 41 1.27 -5.47 -12.11
C VAL A 41 0.61 -5.20 -13.47
N LYS A 42 1.05 -5.85 -14.56
CA LYS A 42 0.40 -5.71 -15.87
C LYS A 42 -1.03 -6.23 -15.86
N ALA A 43 -1.26 -7.39 -15.25
CA ALA A 43 -2.61 -7.96 -15.16
C ALA A 43 -3.53 -7.11 -14.28
N LEU A 44 -2.98 -6.52 -13.21
CA LEU A 44 -3.71 -5.57 -12.36
C LEU A 44 -4.04 -4.27 -13.11
N LYS A 45 -3.09 -3.70 -13.85
CA LYS A 45 -3.31 -2.53 -14.71
C LYS A 45 -4.41 -2.79 -15.74
N ASP A 46 -4.37 -3.93 -16.42
CA ASP A 46 -5.41 -4.35 -17.38
C ASP A 46 -6.80 -4.47 -16.70
N SER A 47 -6.82 -4.94 -15.45
CA SER A 47 -8.05 -5.06 -14.67
C SER A 47 -8.65 -3.72 -14.23
N ILE A 48 -7.82 -2.71 -13.94
CA ILE A 48 -8.28 -1.33 -13.69
C ILE A 48 -8.90 -0.74 -14.95
N THR A 49 -8.27 -0.93 -16.11
CA THR A 49 -8.79 -0.48 -17.40
C THR A 49 -10.13 -1.13 -17.74
N LYS A 50 -10.33 -2.38 -17.29
CA LYS A 50 -11.60 -3.12 -17.38
C LYS A 50 -12.61 -2.76 -16.29
N GLU A 51 -12.36 -1.72 -15.51
CA GLU A 51 -13.23 -1.22 -14.42
C GLU A 51 -13.50 -2.23 -13.29
N ASN A 52 -12.69 -3.29 -13.17
CA ASN A 52 -12.82 -4.26 -12.07
C ASN A 52 -12.30 -3.71 -10.73
N PHE A 53 -11.35 -2.78 -10.80
CA PHE A 53 -10.74 -2.10 -9.66
C PHE A 53 -10.78 -0.59 -9.86
N SER A 54 -11.06 0.14 -8.80
CA SER A 54 -11.05 1.60 -8.78
C SER A 54 -9.64 2.18 -8.72
N GLY A 55 -8.67 1.40 -8.22
CA GLY A 55 -7.27 1.78 -8.20
C GLY A 55 -6.33 0.62 -7.84
N LEU A 56 -5.04 0.86 -7.98
CA LEU A 56 -3.94 -0.04 -7.72
C LEU A 56 -2.81 0.71 -7.03
N ILE A 57 -2.40 0.21 -5.87
CA ILE A 57 -1.20 0.65 -5.16
C ILE A 57 -0.07 -0.32 -5.51
N ILE A 58 1.04 0.20 -6.02
CA ILE A 58 2.24 -0.56 -6.36
C ILE A 58 3.33 -0.15 -5.36
N ILE A 59 3.85 -1.14 -4.64
CA ILE A 59 4.91 -0.95 -3.65
C ILE A 59 6.08 -1.81 -4.13
N PRO A 60 7.06 -1.20 -4.81
CA PRO A 60 8.17 -1.95 -5.36
C PRO A 60 9.12 -2.43 -4.26
N LYS A 61 9.81 -3.54 -4.48
CA LYS A 61 10.84 -3.98 -3.54
C LYS A 61 12.08 -3.11 -3.68
N THR A 62 12.56 -2.55 -2.58
CA THR A 62 13.80 -1.76 -2.53
C THR A 62 14.59 -2.11 -1.27
N ASP A 63 15.90 -2.02 -1.37
CA ASP A 63 16.83 -2.27 -0.27
C ASP A 63 16.76 -1.18 0.82
N ASP A 64 16.38 0.03 0.43
CA ASP A 64 16.19 1.16 1.35
C ASP A 64 14.71 1.52 1.50
N PHE A 65 14.22 1.46 2.75
CA PHE A 65 12.83 1.77 3.07
C PHE A 65 12.48 3.25 2.91
N LYS A 66 13.45 4.18 2.92
CA LYS A 66 13.17 5.60 2.61
C LYS A 66 12.88 5.79 1.13
N GLU A 67 13.47 4.97 0.26
CA GLU A 67 13.15 5.01 -1.16
C GLU A 67 11.73 4.52 -1.44
N LEU A 68 11.12 3.70 -0.57
CA LEU A 68 9.71 3.31 -0.72
C LEU A 68 8.77 4.51 -0.65
N GLU A 69 9.07 5.51 0.18
CA GLU A 69 8.21 6.69 0.35
C GLU A 69 8.00 7.45 -0.96
N THR A 70 9.00 7.41 -1.85
CA THR A 70 8.98 8.10 -3.15
C THR A 70 8.72 7.18 -4.34
N LYS A 71 8.87 5.86 -4.16
CA LYS A 71 8.66 4.85 -5.22
C LYS A 71 7.29 4.18 -5.17
N VAL A 72 6.44 4.47 -4.19
CA VAL A 72 5.07 3.96 -4.17
C VAL A 72 4.24 4.68 -5.23
N ASP A 73 3.69 3.91 -6.17
CA ASP A 73 2.83 4.41 -7.23
C ASP A 73 1.36 4.07 -6.94
N TYR A 74 0.48 5.03 -7.18
CA TYR A 74 -0.96 4.82 -7.17
C TYR A 74 -1.55 5.07 -8.55
N ILE A 75 -2.19 4.04 -9.11
CA ILE A 75 -2.81 4.06 -10.43
C ILE A 75 -4.32 3.94 -10.25
N SER A 76 -5.09 4.89 -10.77
CA SER A 76 -6.55 4.83 -10.74
C SER A 76 -7.15 5.42 -12.01
N ASN A 77 -8.32 4.91 -12.40
CA ASN A 77 -9.05 5.46 -13.53
C ASN A 77 -9.71 6.81 -13.16
N ASN A 78 -10.08 6.96 -11.88
CA ASN A 78 -10.64 8.20 -11.34
C ASN A 78 -9.64 8.86 -10.40
N SER A 79 -9.64 10.20 -10.38
CA SER A 79 -8.77 10.95 -9.47
C SER A 79 -9.05 10.56 -8.01
N PRO A 80 -8.04 10.17 -7.22
CA PRO A 80 -8.23 9.88 -5.81
C PRO A 80 -8.65 11.12 -5.02
N SER A 81 -9.40 10.89 -3.95
CA SER A 81 -9.70 11.94 -2.97
C SER A 81 -8.44 12.31 -2.18
N ILE A 82 -8.28 13.57 -1.79
CA ILE A 82 -7.15 14.02 -0.94
C ILE A 82 -7.05 13.16 0.33
N SER A 83 -8.16 12.93 1.02
CA SER A 83 -8.20 12.10 2.24
C SER A 83 -7.74 10.66 2.01
N PHE A 84 -7.90 10.11 0.80
CA PHE A 84 -7.39 8.78 0.47
C PHE A 84 -5.87 8.81 0.30
N ILE A 85 -5.34 9.83 -0.37
CA ILE A 85 -3.89 10.01 -0.52
C ILE A 85 -3.25 10.15 0.87
N GLU A 86 -3.80 11.03 1.72
CA GLU A 86 -3.28 11.26 3.07
C GLU A 86 -3.30 9.98 3.92
N ASN A 87 -4.41 9.23 3.90
CA ASN A 87 -4.48 7.97 4.64
C ASN A 87 -3.46 6.94 4.12
N THR A 88 -3.30 6.85 2.81
CA THR A 88 -2.33 5.92 2.19
C THR A 88 -0.90 6.30 2.58
N GLN A 89 -0.56 7.58 2.54
CA GLN A 89 0.73 8.10 2.95
C GLN A 89 1.00 7.85 4.44
N ASP A 90 0.02 8.13 5.31
CA ASP A 90 0.15 7.92 6.75
C ASP A 90 0.45 6.45 7.11
N VAL A 91 -0.24 5.51 6.44
CA VAL A 91 -0.04 4.07 6.64
C VAL A 91 1.36 3.65 6.23
N ILE A 92 1.83 4.11 5.07
CA ILE A 92 3.15 3.79 4.54
C ILE A 92 4.23 4.41 5.44
N ALA A 93 4.13 5.69 5.77
CA ALA A 93 5.08 6.42 6.59
C ALA A 93 5.18 5.85 8.01
N SER A 94 4.03 5.54 8.64
CA SER A 94 3.97 4.88 9.95
C SER A 94 4.66 3.52 9.93
N LYS A 95 4.43 2.74 8.87
CA LYS A 95 5.04 1.42 8.70
C LYS A 95 6.55 1.51 8.51
N ILE A 96 7.02 2.41 7.64
CA ILE A 96 8.45 2.65 7.40
C ILE A 96 9.14 3.15 8.66
N THR A 97 8.53 4.09 9.38
CA THR A 97 9.04 4.59 10.66
C THR A 97 9.20 3.45 11.66
N LYS A 98 8.20 2.57 11.77
CA LYS A 98 8.28 1.41 12.66
C LYS A 98 9.42 0.47 12.27
N ILE A 99 9.55 0.11 11.00
CA ILE A 99 10.64 -0.73 10.49
C ILE A 99 12.00 -0.09 10.77
N ASN A 100 12.14 1.22 10.54
CA ASN A 100 13.37 1.96 10.82
C ASN A 100 13.72 1.97 12.31
N LEU A 101 12.73 2.13 13.20
CA LEU A 101 12.94 2.06 14.65
C LEU A 101 13.33 0.64 15.11
N GLU A 102 12.71 -0.39 14.55
CA GLU A 102 13.06 -1.79 14.84
C GLU A 102 14.48 -2.09 14.36
N LYS A 103 14.84 -1.68 13.14
CA LYS A 103 16.20 -1.80 12.60
C LYS A 103 17.22 -1.03 13.45
N ALA A 104 16.94 0.22 13.81
CA ALA A 104 17.82 1.02 14.65
C ALA A 104 18.03 0.38 16.04
N LYS A 105 16.99 -0.20 16.65
CA LYS A 105 17.13 -0.94 17.92
C LYS A 105 17.97 -2.21 17.76
N LEU A 106 17.82 -2.94 16.65
CA LEU A 106 18.65 -4.10 16.35
C LEU A 106 20.12 -3.69 16.14
N ASP A 107 20.37 -2.60 15.41
CA ASP A 107 21.70 -2.03 15.25
C ASP A 107 22.32 -1.61 16.60
N THR A 108 21.55 -1.00 17.51
CA THR A 108 22.07 -0.68 18.86
C THR A 108 22.42 -1.90 19.71
N LEU A 109 21.79 -3.06 19.46
CA LEU A 109 22.14 -4.31 20.14
C LEU A 109 23.36 -4.99 19.51
N ALA A 110 23.59 -4.79 18.21
CA ALA A 110 24.74 -5.33 17.49
C ALA A 110 26.07 -4.67 17.88
N ILE A 111 26.02 -3.43 18.41
CA ILE A 111 27.18 -2.68 18.88
C ILE A 111 27.42 -2.98 20.38
N GLN A 112 27.69 -4.24 20.72
CA GLN A 112 28.29 -4.62 22.00
C GLN A 112 29.33 -5.71 21.75
N LYS A 113 30.56 -5.32 21.41
CA LYS A 113 31.75 -6.15 21.56
C LYS A 113 33.01 -5.32 21.66
#